data_AF-A0A7S2IZ73-F1
#
_entry.id   AF-A0A7S2IZ73-F1
#
_cell.length_a   1.000
_cell.length_b   1.000
_cell.length_c   1.000
_cell.angle_alpha   90.00
_cell.angle_beta   90.00
_cell.angle_gamma   90.00
#
_symmetry.space_group_name_H-M   'P 1'
#
loop_
_entity.id
_entity.type
_entity.pdbx_description
1 polymer ?
#
loop_
_entity_poly.entity_id
_entity_poly.type
_entity_poly.pdbx_seq_one_letter_code
_entity_poly.pdbx_strand_id
1 'polypeptide(L)'
;EGRGAGRPPPFLGMFEWPRKLPAKRRAAMNRGGEQTANLWVEFLTDKAKSLYDKKFSEKRFLDALCDCAKATNAYKDDIFLYTCLFPEYIALQHTNLQSDNAYYWYNDKDEMDTGLIDWGGASPGPFAARLSGSITSALGEVLDEHEEGFLRCFINEYYRECGIWLDYGELHRQWMLNYCCYINSMGSNIEMEIFRETPRTMWKNIKDKWDDKAAGRWNVRCYVFMIDHALEYLYRRWKKNGERRLHCHDIFEEWKDYWEGSGMT
;
A
#
# COMPACT_ATOMS: atom_id res chain seq x y z
N GLU A 1 -30.48 16.13 -19.30
CA GLU A 1 -29.15 15.65 -19.67
C GLU A 1 -28.62 14.79 -18.52
N GLY A 2 -28.65 13.47 -18.71
CA GLY A 2 -28.41 12.50 -17.64
C GLY A 2 -26.92 12.31 -17.38
N ARG A 3 -26.49 12.55 -16.14
CA ARG A 3 -25.19 12.10 -15.63
C ARG A 3 -25.20 10.57 -15.73
N GLY A 4 -24.20 10.01 -16.42
CA GLY A 4 -24.07 8.57 -16.59
C GLY A 4 -24.10 7.88 -15.24
N ALA A 5 -25.13 7.06 -15.01
CA ALA A 5 -25.19 6.18 -13.87
C ALA A 5 -23.95 5.27 -13.94
N GLY A 6 -23.00 5.48 -13.03
CA GLY A 6 -21.90 4.54 -12.83
C GLY A 6 -22.49 3.15 -12.64
N ARG A 7 -21.84 2.13 -13.22
CA ARG A 7 -22.27 0.74 -13.01
C ARG A 7 -22.39 0.50 -11.50
N PRO A 8 -23.52 -0.06 -11.02
CA PRO A 8 -23.62 -0.43 -9.61
C PRO A 8 -22.46 -1.37 -9.25
N PRO A 9 -21.90 -1.27 -8.04
CA PRO A 9 -20.87 -2.20 -7.60
C PRO A 9 -21.46 -3.62 -7.69
N PRO A 10 -20.73 -4.57 -8.29
CA PRO A 10 -21.22 -5.93 -8.47
C PRO A 10 -21.44 -6.64 -7.12
N PHE A 11 -22.55 -7.38 -7.01
CA PHE A 11 -22.91 -8.20 -5.85
C PHE A 11 -22.02 -9.45 -5.73
N LEU A 12 -21.80 -9.94 -4.50
CA LEU A 12 -21.20 -11.25 -4.23
C LEU A 12 -21.99 -12.36 -4.95
N GLY A 13 -21.31 -13.22 -5.71
CA GLY A 13 -21.88 -14.42 -6.33
C GLY A 13 -22.11 -14.37 -7.85
N MET A 14 -21.88 -13.23 -8.52
CA MET A 14 -22.01 -13.11 -9.99
C MET A 14 -20.69 -13.02 -10.75
N PHE A 15 -19.56 -13.30 -10.12
CA PHE A 15 -18.26 -13.31 -10.79
C PHE A 15 -17.96 -14.69 -11.36
N GLU A 16 -17.56 -14.76 -12.64
CA GLU A 16 -16.50 -15.71 -12.97
C GLU A 16 -15.35 -15.38 -12.03
N TRP A 17 -14.90 -16.37 -11.24
CA TRP A 17 -13.70 -16.23 -10.42
C TRP A 17 -12.61 -15.57 -11.28
N PRO A 18 -11.95 -14.50 -10.79
CA PRO A 18 -10.98 -13.81 -11.62
C PRO A 18 -9.94 -14.83 -12.08
N ARG A 19 -9.73 -14.89 -13.40
CA ARG A 19 -8.73 -15.78 -14.01
C ARG A 19 -7.38 -15.08 -14.00
N LYS A 20 -6.31 -15.87 -14.00
CA LYS A 20 -4.96 -15.31 -14.12
C LYS A 20 -4.88 -14.46 -15.36
N LEU A 21 -4.16 -13.34 -15.26
CA LEU A 21 -3.97 -12.51 -16.45
C LEU A 21 -3.16 -13.28 -17.50
N PRO A 22 -3.56 -13.28 -18.78
CA PRO A 22 -2.72 -13.81 -19.84
C PRO A 22 -1.38 -13.07 -19.89
N ALA A 23 -0.30 -13.76 -20.24
CA ALA A 23 1.04 -13.17 -20.33
C ALA A 23 1.08 -11.90 -21.20
N LYS A 24 0.31 -11.86 -22.29
CA LYS A 24 0.17 -10.66 -23.15
C LYS A 24 -0.38 -9.44 -22.40
N ARG A 25 -1.34 -9.63 -21.49
CA ARG A 25 -1.93 -8.55 -20.69
C ARG A 25 -0.93 -8.09 -19.62
N ARG A 26 -0.23 -9.02 -18.95
CA ARG A 26 0.86 -8.69 -18.01
C ARG A 26 1.95 -7.84 -18.68
N ALA A 27 2.38 -8.23 -19.88
CA ALA A 27 3.36 -7.46 -20.66
C ALA A 27 2.88 -6.02 -20.98
N ALA A 28 1.59 -5.84 -21.28
CA ALA A 28 1.03 -4.50 -21.52
C ALA A 28 1.01 -3.64 -20.24
N MET A 29 0.81 -4.27 -19.08
CA MET A 29 0.83 -3.60 -17.77
C MET A 29 2.25 -3.22 -17.33
N ASN A 30 3.28 -3.92 -17.80
CA ASN A 30 4.67 -3.64 -17.44
C ASN A 30 5.09 -2.18 -17.72
N ARG A 31 4.57 -1.57 -18.80
CA ARG A 31 4.80 -0.14 -19.11
C ARG A 31 4.39 0.82 -18.00
N GLY A 32 3.33 0.48 -17.25
CA GLY A 32 2.91 1.27 -16.10
C GLY A 32 3.94 1.23 -14.97
N GLY A 33 4.58 0.08 -14.75
CA GLY A 33 5.64 -0.07 -13.76
C GLY A 33 6.90 0.72 -14.14
N GLU A 34 7.25 0.76 -15.43
CA GLU A 34 8.33 1.62 -15.94
C GLU A 34 8.04 3.11 -15.71
N GLN A 35 6.81 3.54 -15.99
CA GLN A 35 6.39 4.92 -15.75
C GLN A 35 6.48 5.29 -14.26
N THR A 36 5.98 4.42 -13.37
CA THR A 36 6.10 4.60 -11.92
C THR A 36 7.56 4.68 -11.47
N ALA A 37 8.43 3.79 -11.98
CA ALA A 37 9.86 3.82 -11.66
C ALA A 37 10.52 5.14 -12.07
N ASN A 38 10.19 5.66 -13.25
CA ASN A 38 10.69 6.95 -13.71
C ASN A 38 10.21 8.11 -12.81
N LEU A 39 8.97 8.06 -12.33
CA LEU A 39 8.43 9.04 -11.38
C LEU A 39 9.18 8.99 -10.04
N TRP A 40 9.47 7.81 -9.51
CA TRP A 40 10.30 7.67 -8.30
C TRP A 40 11.67 8.31 -8.47
N VAL A 41 12.35 8.05 -9.60
CA VAL A 41 13.66 8.63 -9.89
C VAL A 41 13.57 10.15 -10.02
N GLU A 42 12.65 10.67 -10.84
CA GLU A 42 12.46 12.12 -11.04
C GLU A 42 12.19 12.82 -9.71
N PHE A 43 11.29 12.25 -8.89
CA PHE A 43 10.86 12.87 -7.65
C PHE A 43 11.97 12.89 -6.61
N LEU A 44 12.65 11.76 -6.37
CA LEU A 44 13.64 11.64 -5.31
C LEU A 44 15.02 12.23 -5.66
N THR A 45 15.36 12.35 -6.95
CA THR A 45 16.72 12.78 -7.36
C THR A 45 16.78 14.16 -8.02
N ASP A 46 15.68 14.61 -8.64
CA ASP A 46 15.63 15.89 -9.36
C ASP A 46 14.67 16.87 -8.68
N LYS A 47 13.36 16.62 -8.75
CA LYS A 47 12.34 17.63 -8.43
C LYS A 47 12.24 17.90 -6.93
N ALA A 48 12.08 16.86 -6.13
CA ALA A 48 11.83 16.96 -4.69
C ALA A 48 13.00 16.41 -3.84
N LYS A 49 14.23 16.46 -4.36
CA LYS A 49 15.42 15.92 -3.68
C LYS A 49 15.74 16.56 -2.31
N SER A 50 15.22 17.75 -2.03
CA SER A 50 15.35 18.44 -0.74
C SER A 50 14.32 17.97 0.29
N LEU A 51 13.27 17.29 -0.16
CA LEU A 51 12.10 16.94 0.64
C LEU A 51 12.40 15.83 1.65
N TYR A 52 13.29 14.92 1.27
CA TYR A 52 13.55 13.69 2.01
C TYR A 52 15.04 13.50 2.33
N ASP A 53 15.32 12.56 3.22
CA ASP A 53 16.69 12.15 3.53
C ASP A 53 17.39 11.62 2.27
N LYS A 54 18.66 12.03 2.09
CA LYS A 54 19.51 11.62 0.96
C LYS A 54 19.62 10.10 0.84
N LYS A 55 19.46 9.36 1.94
CA LYS A 55 19.51 7.90 1.95
C LYS A 55 18.48 7.26 1.01
N PHE A 56 17.32 7.90 0.81
CA PHE A 56 16.30 7.39 -0.12
C PHE A 56 16.63 7.63 -1.59
N SER A 57 17.59 8.50 -1.88
CA SER A 57 18.15 8.73 -3.22
C SER A 57 19.42 7.92 -3.48
N GLU A 58 19.86 7.08 -2.54
CA GLU A 58 20.97 6.15 -2.77
C GLU A 58 20.65 5.24 -3.96
N LYS A 59 21.57 5.21 -4.94
CA LYS A 59 21.36 4.50 -6.21
C LYS A 59 20.86 3.06 -6.01
N ARG A 60 21.49 2.29 -5.11
CA ARG A 60 21.14 0.88 -4.88
C ARG A 60 19.74 0.69 -4.29
N PHE A 61 19.34 1.56 -3.37
CA PHE A 61 17.99 1.52 -2.81
C PHE A 61 16.96 1.93 -3.86
N LEU A 62 17.23 3.00 -4.60
CA LEU A 62 16.35 3.48 -5.66
C LEU A 62 16.20 2.46 -6.80
N ASP A 63 17.27 1.76 -7.17
CA ASP A 63 17.25 0.64 -8.11
C ASP A 63 16.31 -0.47 -7.58
N ALA A 64 16.45 -0.87 -6.31
CA ALA A 64 15.59 -1.90 -5.69
C ALA A 64 14.11 -1.49 -5.64
N LEU A 65 13.81 -0.21 -5.36
CA LEU A 65 12.46 0.34 -5.39
C LEU A 65 11.87 0.31 -6.80
N CYS A 66 12.65 0.73 -7.79
CA CYS A 66 12.25 0.75 -9.19
C CYS A 66 12.02 -0.66 -9.74
N ASP A 67 12.88 -1.61 -9.40
CA ASP A 67 12.77 -3.00 -9.84
C ASP A 67 11.53 -3.67 -9.24
N CYS A 68 11.25 -3.41 -7.96
CA CYS A 68 10.01 -3.86 -7.32
C CYS A 68 8.78 -3.26 -8.01
N ALA A 69 8.77 -1.95 -8.27
CA ALA A 69 7.66 -1.28 -8.96
C ALA A 69 7.39 -1.90 -10.35
N LYS A 70 8.44 -2.08 -11.16
CA LYS A 70 8.35 -2.69 -12.49
C LYS A 70 7.81 -4.12 -12.42
N ALA A 71 8.42 -4.97 -11.59
CA ALA A 71 8.08 -6.38 -11.52
C ALA A 71 6.63 -6.61 -11.06
N THR A 72 6.20 -5.87 -10.04
CA THR A 72 4.91 -6.11 -9.37
C THR A 72 3.73 -5.52 -10.12
N ASN A 73 3.91 -4.44 -10.88
CA ASN A 73 2.81 -3.82 -11.62
C ASN A 73 2.18 -4.76 -12.66
N ALA A 74 2.98 -5.67 -13.23
CA ALA A 74 2.50 -6.68 -14.17
C ALA A 74 1.56 -7.72 -13.52
N TYR A 75 1.61 -7.87 -12.20
CA TYR A 75 0.86 -8.87 -11.43
C TYR A 75 -0.14 -8.25 -10.45
N LYS A 76 -0.37 -6.94 -10.47
CA LYS A 76 -1.23 -6.28 -9.46
C LYS A 76 -2.66 -6.85 -9.41
N ASP A 77 -3.23 -7.22 -10.57
CA ASP A 77 -4.55 -7.84 -10.65
C ASP A 77 -4.51 -9.29 -10.12
N ASP A 78 -3.43 -10.02 -10.40
CA ASP A 78 -3.20 -11.39 -9.88
C ASP A 78 -3.00 -11.37 -8.35
N ILE A 79 -2.29 -10.38 -7.81
CA ILE A 79 -2.11 -10.16 -6.37
C ILE A 79 -3.47 -9.87 -5.73
N PHE A 80 -4.24 -8.94 -6.29
CA PHE A 80 -5.57 -8.63 -5.77
C PHE A 80 -6.48 -9.87 -5.75
N LEU A 81 -6.49 -10.62 -6.86
CA LEU A 81 -7.18 -11.90 -6.94
C LEU A 81 -6.74 -12.85 -5.84
N TYR A 82 -5.43 -13.07 -5.67
CA TYR A 82 -4.89 -13.96 -4.64
C TYR A 82 -5.39 -13.60 -3.24
N THR A 83 -5.38 -12.31 -2.89
CA THR A 83 -5.90 -11.85 -1.59
C THR A 83 -7.40 -12.08 -1.41
N CYS A 84 -8.14 -12.27 -2.51
CA CYS A 84 -9.58 -12.56 -2.49
C CYS A 84 -9.90 -14.07 -2.59
N LEU A 85 -8.90 -14.96 -2.64
CA LEU A 85 -9.13 -16.40 -2.77
C LEU A 85 -9.57 -17.07 -1.45
N PHE A 86 -9.24 -16.45 -0.31
CA PHE A 86 -9.47 -17.02 1.01
C PHE A 86 -10.61 -16.27 1.70
N PRO A 87 -11.84 -16.84 1.75
CA PRO A 87 -13.01 -16.15 2.28
C PRO A 87 -12.85 -15.68 3.73
N GLU A 88 -12.08 -16.41 4.54
CA GLU A 88 -11.77 -16.08 5.93
C GLU A 88 -10.92 -14.81 6.08
N TYR A 89 -10.27 -14.34 5.00
CA TYR A 89 -9.50 -13.09 4.93
C TYR A 89 -10.30 -11.92 4.34
N ILE A 90 -11.61 -12.08 4.13
CA ILE A 90 -12.48 -11.07 3.52
C ILE A 90 -13.60 -10.69 4.51
N ALA A 91 -13.81 -9.41 4.72
CA ALA A 91 -15.00 -8.93 5.42
C ALA A 91 -15.46 -7.57 4.86
N LEU A 92 -16.62 -7.10 5.34
CA LEU A 92 -16.99 -5.69 5.23
C LEU A 92 -16.00 -4.88 6.07
N GLN A 93 -15.32 -3.94 5.44
CA GLN A 93 -14.25 -3.20 6.10
C GLN A 93 -14.34 -1.70 5.84
N HIS A 94 -13.83 -0.95 6.81
CA HIS A 94 -13.59 0.47 6.69
C HIS A 94 -12.44 0.74 5.71
N THR A 95 -12.61 1.68 4.79
CA THR A 95 -11.67 1.88 3.67
C THR A 95 -10.56 2.86 3.96
N ASN A 96 -10.71 3.65 5.03
CA ASN A 96 -9.78 4.70 5.43
C ASN A 96 -9.54 4.66 6.95
N LEU A 97 -9.18 3.49 7.48
CA LEU A 97 -9.16 3.27 8.93
C LEU A 97 -7.83 3.74 9.57
N GLN A 98 -7.49 5.00 9.35
CA GLN A 98 -6.37 5.68 10.01
C GLN A 98 -6.77 6.07 11.44
N SER A 99 -5.80 6.31 12.32
CA SER A 99 -6.07 6.62 13.74
C SER A 99 -6.89 7.92 13.96
N ASP A 100 -6.88 8.83 12.99
CA ASP A 100 -7.68 10.05 12.98
C ASP A 100 -9.13 9.84 12.49
N ASN A 101 -9.46 8.65 11.97
CA ASN A 101 -10.83 8.20 11.69
C ASN A 101 -11.43 7.33 12.79
N ALA A 102 -10.93 7.50 14.00
CA ALA A 102 -11.47 6.91 15.21
C ALA A 102 -11.66 7.98 16.29
N TYR A 103 -12.59 7.72 17.20
CA TYR A 103 -12.71 8.43 18.46
C TYR A 103 -12.47 7.44 19.60
N TYR A 104 -11.93 7.96 20.70
CA TYR A 104 -11.44 7.17 21.82
C TYR A 104 -12.06 7.70 23.11
N TRP A 105 -12.47 6.80 24.00
CA TRP A 105 -12.98 7.14 25.33
C TRP A 105 -12.58 6.08 26.35
N TYR A 106 -12.66 6.41 27.63
CA TYR A 106 -12.53 5.41 28.69
C TYR A 106 -13.91 4.88 29.07
N ASN A 107 -14.05 3.55 29.13
CA ASN A 107 -15.29 2.90 29.53
C ASN A 107 -15.49 2.92 31.08
N ASP A 108 -16.54 2.28 31.57
CA ASP A 108 -16.86 2.19 33.00
C ASP A 108 -15.86 1.38 33.84
N LYS A 109 -14.93 0.67 33.18
CA LYS A 109 -13.84 -0.10 33.78
C LYS A 109 -12.47 0.58 33.67
N ASP A 110 -12.43 1.85 33.25
CA ASP A 110 -11.18 2.59 33.00
C ASP A 110 -10.30 1.97 31.89
N GLU A 111 -10.92 1.25 30.94
CA GLU A 111 -10.26 0.71 29.76
C GLU A 111 -10.50 1.64 28.57
N MET A 112 -9.48 1.83 27.72
CA MET A 112 -9.63 2.63 26.50
C MET A 112 -10.44 1.83 25.47
N ASP A 113 -11.55 2.41 25.03
CA ASP A 113 -12.43 1.89 24.00
C ASP A 113 -12.36 2.80 22.75
N THR A 114 -12.83 2.28 21.62
CA THR A 114 -12.75 2.99 20.34
C THR A 114 -13.97 2.79 19.46
N GLY A 115 -14.29 3.84 18.71
CA GLY A 115 -15.39 3.86 17.77
C GLY A 115 -14.90 4.47 16.46
N LEU A 116 -15.45 3.96 15.36
CA LEU A 116 -15.02 4.33 14.02
C LEU A 116 -16.00 5.33 13.41
N ILE A 117 -15.46 6.34 12.72
CA ILE A 117 -16.22 7.33 11.96
C ILE A 117 -15.83 7.25 10.48
N ASP A 118 -16.52 8.00 9.62
CA ASP A 118 -16.23 8.07 8.18
C ASP A 118 -16.36 6.74 7.41
N TRP A 119 -17.44 6.00 7.68
CA TRP A 119 -17.79 4.76 6.95
C TRP A 119 -18.13 4.96 5.46
N GLY A 120 -17.91 6.16 4.92
CA GLY A 120 -18.05 6.45 3.50
C GLY A 120 -17.14 5.53 2.67
N GLY A 121 -17.74 4.73 1.80
CA GLY A 121 -16.99 3.80 0.95
C GLY A 121 -16.72 2.43 1.57
N ALA A 122 -17.18 2.15 2.80
CA ALA A 122 -17.10 0.83 3.41
C ALA A 122 -17.61 -0.25 2.46
N SER A 123 -16.79 -1.29 2.24
CA SER A 123 -17.07 -2.34 1.28
C SER A 123 -16.45 -3.66 1.70
N PRO A 124 -16.96 -4.79 1.19
CA PRO A 124 -16.23 -6.05 1.25
C PRO A 124 -14.83 -5.89 0.64
N GLY A 125 -13.83 -6.51 1.25
CA GLY A 125 -12.47 -6.52 0.73
C GLY A 125 -11.53 -7.39 1.55
N PRO A 126 -10.34 -7.71 1.01
CA PRO A 126 -9.35 -8.50 1.70
C PRO A 126 -8.67 -7.71 2.82
N PHE A 127 -8.42 -8.37 3.95
CA PHE A 127 -7.80 -7.79 5.13
C PHE A 127 -6.48 -7.10 4.82
N ALA A 128 -5.63 -7.75 4.03
CA ALA A 128 -4.33 -7.20 3.63
C ALA A 128 -4.44 -5.79 3.03
N ALA A 129 -5.43 -5.53 2.17
CA ALA A 129 -5.60 -4.23 1.54
C ALA A 129 -6.07 -3.13 2.50
N ARG A 130 -6.90 -3.49 3.48
CA ARG A 130 -7.46 -2.52 4.42
C ARG A 130 -6.54 -2.26 5.61
N LEU A 131 -5.87 -3.30 6.09
CA LEU A 131 -4.84 -3.18 7.11
C LEU A 131 -3.69 -2.30 6.62
N SER A 132 -3.33 -2.34 5.34
CA SER A 132 -2.38 -1.37 4.78
C SER A 132 -2.84 0.07 5.04
N GLY A 133 -4.09 0.43 4.72
CA GLY A 133 -4.61 1.78 4.97
C GLY A 133 -4.57 2.24 6.43
N SER A 134 -4.71 1.31 7.39
CA SER A 134 -4.62 1.61 8.82
C SER A 134 -3.19 1.70 9.32
N ILE A 135 -2.41 0.65 9.06
CA ILE A 135 -1.12 0.42 9.68
C ILE A 135 -0.03 1.27 9.02
N THR A 136 -0.11 1.54 7.72
CA THR A 136 0.91 2.34 7.02
C THR A 136 0.85 3.83 7.34
N SER A 137 -0.13 4.27 8.15
CA SER A 137 -0.12 5.61 8.75
C SER A 137 0.94 5.75 9.85
N ALA A 138 1.40 4.64 10.44
CA ALA A 138 2.49 4.64 11.41
C ALA A 138 3.79 5.20 10.81
N LEU A 139 4.63 5.78 11.66
CA LEU A 139 6.00 6.15 11.28
C LEU A 139 6.75 4.91 10.79
N GLY A 140 7.66 5.08 9.83
CA GLY A 140 8.32 3.95 9.18
C GLY A 140 9.15 3.09 10.15
N GLU A 141 9.75 3.69 11.17
CA GLU A 141 10.45 3.00 12.26
C GLU A 141 9.52 2.21 13.17
N VAL A 142 8.34 2.76 13.47
CA VAL A 142 7.30 2.08 14.28
C VAL A 142 6.79 0.87 13.51
N LEU A 143 6.55 1.03 12.21
CA LEU A 143 6.11 -0.08 11.37
C LEU A 143 7.19 -1.17 11.27
N ASP A 144 8.46 -0.79 11.08
CA ASP A 144 9.56 -1.74 11.01
C ASP A 144 9.71 -2.58 12.29
N GLU A 145 9.48 -1.98 13.46
CA GLU A 145 9.57 -2.63 14.77
C GLU A 145 8.31 -3.44 15.14
N HIS A 146 7.11 -2.95 14.80
CA HIS A 146 5.86 -3.47 15.36
C HIS A 146 4.91 -4.12 14.35
N GLU A 147 5.25 -4.19 13.06
CA GLU A 147 4.43 -4.83 12.01
C GLU A 147 3.89 -6.21 12.43
N GLU A 148 4.76 -7.13 12.85
CA GLU A 148 4.34 -8.47 13.29
C GLU A 148 3.37 -8.38 14.47
N GLY A 149 3.65 -7.49 15.43
CA GLY A 149 2.79 -7.25 16.58
C GLY A 149 1.41 -6.75 16.18
N PHE A 150 1.32 -5.82 15.22
CA PHE A 150 0.04 -5.32 14.71
C PHE A 150 -0.76 -6.41 14.00
N LEU A 151 -0.12 -7.21 13.14
CA LEU A 151 -0.80 -8.31 12.45
C LEU A 151 -1.27 -9.39 13.43
N ARG A 152 -0.44 -9.77 14.42
CA ARG A 152 -0.83 -10.73 15.45
C ARG A 152 -1.93 -10.21 16.36
N CYS A 153 -1.88 -8.92 16.72
CA CYS A 153 -2.95 -8.26 17.46
C CYS A 153 -4.28 -8.41 16.70
N PHE A 154 -4.30 -8.05 15.41
CA PHE A 154 -5.49 -8.22 14.58
C PHE A 154 -5.99 -9.68 14.55
N ILE A 155 -5.11 -10.66 14.37
CA ILE A 155 -5.49 -12.09 14.37
C ILE A 155 -6.13 -12.51 15.70
N ASN A 156 -5.53 -12.11 16.83
CA ASN A 156 -6.02 -12.45 18.16
C ASN A 156 -7.39 -11.81 18.44
N GLU A 157 -7.55 -10.53 18.11
CA GLU A 157 -8.80 -9.81 18.27
C GLU A 157 -9.89 -10.39 17.37
N TYR A 158 -9.57 -10.68 16.11
CA TYR A 158 -10.50 -11.32 15.18
C TYR A 158 -10.92 -12.71 15.65
N TYR A 159 -9.99 -13.52 16.18
CA TYR A 159 -10.34 -14.81 16.77
C TYR A 159 -11.23 -14.65 18.01
N ARG A 160 -10.94 -13.69 18.88
CA ARG A 160 -11.74 -13.45 20.09
C ARG A 160 -13.18 -13.08 19.74
N GLU A 161 -13.37 -12.21 18.76
CA GLU A 161 -14.70 -11.69 18.40
C GLU A 161 -15.47 -12.60 17.42
N CYS A 162 -14.78 -13.34 16.56
CA CYS A 162 -15.40 -14.12 15.47
C CYS A 162 -15.17 -15.64 15.56
N GLY A 163 -14.26 -16.11 16.42
CA GLY A 163 -13.90 -17.52 16.54
C GLY A 163 -13.08 -18.08 15.36
N ILE A 164 -12.67 -17.24 14.41
CA ILE A 164 -11.90 -17.64 13.22
C ILE A 164 -10.43 -17.33 13.45
N TRP A 165 -9.59 -18.37 13.42
CA TRP A 165 -8.15 -18.21 13.53
C TRP A 165 -7.52 -18.05 12.15
N LEU A 166 -6.84 -16.93 11.92
CA LEU A 166 -6.12 -16.67 10.67
C LEU A 166 -4.68 -17.15 10.79
N ASP A 167 -4.14 -17.70 9.70
CA ASP A 167 -2.72 -17.97 9.61
C ASP A 167 -1.93 -16.67 9.44
N TYR A 168 -0.94 -16.47 10.32
CA TYR A 168 -0.07 -15.29 10.29
C TYR A 168 0.79 -15.25 9.03
N GLY A 169 1.35 -16.40 8.61
CA GLY A 169 2.22 -16.46 7.44
C GLY A 169 1.48 -16.02 6.18
N GLU A 170 0.24 -16.45 6.03
CA GLU A 170 -0.63 -16.08 4.93
C GLU A 170 -1.08 -14.62 5.00
N LEU A 171 -1.51 -14.12 6.18
CA LEU A 171 -1.87 -12.70 6.33
C LEU A 171 -0.68 -11.80 5.98
N HIS A 172 0.50 -12.12 6.50
CA HIS A 172 1.74 -11.39 6.26
C HIS A 172 2.15 -11.44 4.78
N ARG A 173 2.04 -12.61 4.12
CA ARG A 173 2.28 -12.73 2.68
C ARG A 173 1.34 -11.81 1.90
N GLN A 174 0.04 -11.88 2.14
CA GLN A 174 -0.93 -11.01 1.46
C GLN A 174 -0.66 -9.53 1.71
N TRP A 175 -0.29 -9.15 2.94
CA TRP A 175 0.06 -7.78 3.29
C TRP A 175 1.31 -7.30 2.53
N MET A 176 2.36 -8.11 2.45
CA MET A 176 3.59 -7.78 1.71
C MET A 176 3.36 -7.68 0.20
N LEU A 177 2.53 -8.56 -0.37
CA LEU A 177 2.10 -8.46 -1.77
C LEU A 177 1.28 -7.18 -2.01
N ASN A 178 0.42 -6.80 -1.07
CA ASN A 178 -0.30 -5.54 -1.14
C ASN A 178 0.69 -4.35 -1.08
N TYR A 179 1.69 -4.41 -0.20
CA TYR A 179 2.71 -3.37 -0.07
C TYR A 179 3.49 -3.16 -1.39
N CYS A 180 3.78 -4.24 -2.13
CA CYS A 180 4.33 -4.16 -3.48
C CYS A 180 3.42 -3.37 -4.46
N CYS A 181 2.11 -3.65 -4.44
CA CYS A 181 1.13 -2.87 -5.22
C CYS A 181 1.03 -1.42 -4.74
N TYR A 182 1.23 -1.19 -3.44
CA TYR A 182 1.20 0.12 -2.83
C TYR A 182 2.38 0.99 -3.31
N ILE A 183 3.58 0.43 -3.47
CA ILE A 183 4.74 1.12 -4.09
C ILE A 183 4.38 1.69 -5.47
N ASN A 184 3.65 0.92 -6.28
CA ASN A 184 3.17 1.38 -7.58
C ASN A 184 2.13 2.50 -7.48
N SER A 185 1.20 2.35 -6.52
CA SER A 185 0.16 3.34 -6.28
C SER A 185 0.75 4.67 -5.81
N MET A 186 1.71 4.63 -4.88
CA MET A 186 2.44 5.80 -4.40
C MET A 186 3.21 6.49 -5.52
N GLY A 187 3.94 5.74 -6.35
CA GLY A 187 4.64 6.33 -7.49
C GLY A 187 3.70 6.97 -8.51
N SER A 188 2.51 6.40 -8.73
CA SER A 188 1.48 7.02 -9.58
C SER A 188 0.90 8.31 -8.96
N ASN A 189 0.74 8.35 -7.64
CA ASN A 189 0.26 9.54 -6.91
C ASN A 189 1.24 10.72 -6.97
N ILE A 190 2.53 10.48 -7.26
CA ILE A 190 3.49 11.55 -7.56
C ILE A 190 2.99 12.39 -8.74
N GLU A 191 2.53 11.76 -9.82
CA GLU A 191 1.98 12.51 -10.95
C GLU A 191 0.57 13.03 -10.64
N MET A 192 -0.30 12.12 -10.19
CA MET A 192 -1.73 12.37 -10.11
C MET A 192 -2.11 13.40 -9.05
N GLU A 193 -1.41 13.42 -7.92
CA GLU A 193 -1.80 14.20 -6.75
C GLU A 193 -0.74 15.26 -6.42
N ILE A 194 0.54 14.86 -6.39
CA ILE A 194 1.64 15.75 -6.02
C ILE A 194 1.97 16.76 -7.13
N PHE A 195 2.30 16.31 -8.34
CA PHE A 195 2.67 17.19 -9.45
C PHE A 195 1.48 17.89 -10.09
N ARG A 196 0.28 17.31 -10.02
CA ARG A 196 -0.96 17.97 -10.44
C ARG A 196 -1.24 19.22 -9.63
N GLU A 197 -1.10 19.16 -8.31
CA GLU A 197 -1.36 20.31 -7.44
C GLU A 197 -0.15 21.23 -7.32
N THR A 198 1.05 20.67 -7.22
CA THR A 198 2.33 21.40 -7.15
C THR A 198 3.16 21.12 -8.41
N PRO A 199 3.06 21.99 -9.44
CA PRO A 199 3.82 21.81 -10.67
C PRO A 199 5.31 21.62 -10.44
N ARG A 200 5.94 20.76 -11.25
CA ARG A 200 7.38 20.44 -11.23
C ARG A 200 8.30 21.65 -11.05
N THR A 201 7.96 22.79 -11.66
CA THR A 201 8.75 24.03 -11.61
C THR A 201 8.80 24.69 -10.22
N MET A 202 7.85 24.37 -9.33
CA MET A 202 7.77 24.92 -7.98
C MET A 202 8.70 24.19 -7.00
N TRP A 203 8.98 22.91 -7.22
CA TRP A 203 9.69 22.05 -6.26
C TRP A 203 11.12 22.48 -5.96
N LYS A 204 11.79 23.15 -6.90
CA LYS A 204 13.13 23.74 -6.68
C LYS A 204 13.20 24.73 -5.50
N ASN A 205 12.05 25.28 -5.09
CA ASN A 205 11.95 26.27 -4.03
C ASN A 205 11.36 25.70 -2.72
N ILE A 206 11.06 24.40 -2.68
CA ILE A 206 10.49 23.70 -1.51
C ILE A 206 11.66 23.11 -0.74
N LYS A 207 11.86 23.56 0.50
CA LYS A 207 13.05 23.21 1.29
C LYS A 207 12.94 21.89 2.03
N ASP A 208 11.75 21.58 2.50
CA ASP A 208 11.42 20.39 3.26
C ASP A 208 9.90 20.13 3.17
N LYS A 209 9.44 19.07 3.84
CA LYS A 209 8.03 18.62 3.80
C LYS A 209 7.07 19.52 4.59
N TRP A 210 7.60 20.44 5.40
CA TRP A 210 6.84 21.38 6.20
C TRP A 210 6.69 22.75 5.53
N ASP A 211 7.38 22.99 4.40
CA ASP A 211 7.18 24.19 3.57
C ASP A 211 5.69 24.36 3.22
N ASP A 212 5.15 25.57 3.38
CA ASP A 212 3.73 25.88 3.15
C ASP A 212 3.23 25.47 1.75
N LYS A 213 4.11 25.40 0.75
CA LYS A 213 3.72 24.96 -0.61
C LYS A 213 3.49 23.45 -0.72
N ALA A 214 4.07 22.67 0.19
CA ALA A 214 3.83 21.25 0.34
C ALA A 214 2.78 21.00 1.44
N ALA A 215 3.03 21.49 2.65
CA ALA A 215 2.19 21.27 3.82
C ALA A 215 0.85 22.00 3.75
N GLY A 216 0.75 23.15 3.08
CA GLY A 216 -0.49 23.92 2.96
C GLY A 216 -1.52 23.33 1.98
N ARG A 217 -1.15 22.30 1.22
CA ARG A 217 -2.03 21.64 0.24
C ARG A 217 -2.37 20.25 0.74
N TRP A 218 -3.66 20.01 1.00
CA TRP A 218 -4.13 18.80 1.67
C TRP A 218 -3.59 17.52 1.02
N ASN A 219 -3.86 17.32 -0.28
CA ASN A 219 -3.45 16.09 -0.98
C ASN A 219 -1.92 15.98 -1.05
N VAL A 220 -1.23 17.05 -1.43
CA VAL A 220 0.24 17.07 -1.49
C VAL A 220 0.84 16.65 -0.15
N ARG A 221 0.36 17.24 0.97
CA ARG A 221 0.79 16.87 2.31
C ARG A 221 0.54 15.40 2.60
N CYS A 222 -0.69 14.90 2.41
CA CYS A 222 -1.02 13.50 2.66
C CYS A 222 -0.07 12.54 1.93
N TYR A 223 0.14 12.74 0.62
CA TYR A 223 0.97 11.85 -0.18
C TYR A 223 2.46 12.01 0.09
N VAL A 224 2.95 13.23 0.35
CA VAL A 224 4.36 13.45 0.72
C VAL A 224 4.73 12.74 2.02
N PHE A 225 3.88 12.83 3.03
CA PHE A 225 4.11 12.20 4.33
C PHE A 225 3.98 10.67 4.27
N MET A 226 2.96 10.19 3.57
CA MET A 226 2.78 8.76 3.32
C MET A 226 3.97 8.15 2.58
N ILE A 227 4.51 8.85 1.55
CA ILE A 227 5.73 8.43 0.86
C ILE A 227 6.93 8.42 1.83
N ASP A 228 7.08 9.44 2.68
CA ASP A 228 8.19 9.50 3.65
C ASP A 228 8.19 8.30 4.60
N HIS A 229 7.04 8.00 5.22
CA HIS A 229 6.91 6.88 6.15
C HIS A 229 7.18 5.54 5.44
N ALA A 230 6.66 5.40 4.22
CA ALA A 230 6.88 4.19 3.44
C ALA A 230 8.35 4.01 3.01
N LEU A 231 9.03 5.09 2.61
CA LEU A 231 10.46 5.05 2.26
C LEU A 231 11.31 4.70 3.48
N GLU A 232 11.00 5.25 4.65
CA GLU A 232 11.70 4.94 5.89
C GLU A 232 11.57 3.46 6.25
N TYR A 233 10.35 2.93 6.22
CA TYR A 233 10.08 1.51 6.47
C TYR A 233 10.81 0.61 5.46
N LEU A 234 10.69 0.90 4.15
CA LEU A 234 11.32 0.11 3.09
C LEU A 234 12.84 0.15 3.17
N TYR A 235 13.43 1.32 3.46
CA TYR A 235 14.89 1.47 3.57
C TYR A 235 15.44 0.66 4.74
N ARG A 236 14.78 0.70 5.91
CA ARG A 236 15.18 -0.09 7.09
C ARG A 236 15.16 -1.58 6.80
N ARG A 237 14.06 -2.07 6.23
CA ARG A 237 13.91 -3.49 5.85
C ARG A 237 14.91 -3.89 4.75
N TRP A 238 15.16 -3.01 3.79
CA TRP A 238 16.19 -3.22 2.76
C TRP A 238 17.60 -3.35 3.35
N LYS A 239 17.97 -2.49 4.31
CA LYS A 239 19.24 -2.60 5.06
C LYS A 239 19.33 -3.91 5.84
N LYS A 240 18.28 -4.28 6.58
CA LYS A 240 18.20 -5.57 7.29
C LYS A 240 18.31 -6.77 6.36
N ASN A 241 17.82 -6.65 5.12
CA ASN A 241 17.91 -7.68 4.08
C ASN A 241 19.26 -7.70 3.32
N GLY A 242 20.27 -6.98 3.81
CA GLY A 242 21.61 -6.95 3.23
C GLY A 242 21.71 -6.15 1.93
N GLU A 243 20.84 -5.15 1.74
CA GLU A 243 20.89 -4.21 0.62
C GLU A 243 20.74 -4.87 -0.77
N ARG A 244 20.01 -5.99 -0.83
CA ARG A 244 19.67 -6.69 -2.07
C ARG A 244 18.35 -6.14 -2.62
N ARG A 245 17.29 -6.95 -2.65
CA ARG A 245 15.94 -6.53 -2.98
C ARG A 245 15.20 -6.00 -1.75
N LEU A 246 14.12 -5.28 -2.00
CA LEU A 246 13.16 -4.98 -0.94
C LEU A 246 12.59 -6.29 -0.38
N HIS A 247 12.33 -6.35 0.93
CA HIS A 247 11.81 -7.56 1.57
C HIS A 247 10.46 -8.00 0.97
N CYS A 248 9.55 -7.06 0.72
CA CYS A 248 8.28 -7.32 0.04
C CYS A 248 8.48 -7.86 -1.40
N HIS A 249 9.58 -7.47 -2.07
CA HIS A 249 9.91 -7.97 -3.40
C HIS A 249 10.41 -9.42 -3.34
N ASP A 250 11.19 -9.81 -2.33
CA ASP A 250 11.55 -11.23 -2.16
C ASP A 250 10.30 -12.11 -1.97
N ILE A 251 9.36 -11.67 -1.13
CA ILE A 251 8.07 -12.37 -0.93
C ILE A 251 7.25 -12.42 -2.23
N PHE A 252 7.28 -11.35 -3.02
CA PHE A 252 6.64 -11.33 -4.33
C PHE A 252 7.23 -12.36 -5.28
N GLU A 253 8.55 -12.51 -5.39
CA GLU A 253 9.15 -13.50 -6.29
C GLU A 253 8.81 -14.93 -5.85
N GLU A 254 8.87 -15.22 -4.54
CA GLU A 254 8.44 -16.53 -4.00
C GLU A 254 6.96 -16.82 -4.30
N TRP A 255 6.09 -15.83 -4.06
CA TRP A 255 4.67 -15.96 -4.38
C TRP A 255 4.44 -16.10 -5.89
N LYS A 256 5.18 -15.38 -6.73
CA LYS A 256 5.04 -15.44 -8.18
C LYS A 256 5.42 -16.81 -8.71
N ASP A 257 6.50 -17.41 -8.24
CA ASP A 257 6.88 -18.78 -8.62
C ASP A 257 5.79 -19.79 -8.24
N TYR A 258 5.25 -19.67 -7.02
CA TYR A 258 4.09 -20.45 -6.59
C TYR A 258 2.86 -20.18 -7.46
N TRP A 259 2.56 -18.92 -7.75
CA TRP A 259 1.38 -18.50 -8.51
C TRP A 259 1.45 -19.01 -9.93
N GLU A 260 2.58 -18.89 -10.61
CA GLU A 260 2.76 -19.39 -11.98
C GLU A 260 2.82 -20.92 -12.05
N GLY A 261 3.35 -21.57 -11.01
CA GLY A 261 3.35 -23.04 -10.89
C GLY A 261 2.00 -23.64 -10.47
N SER A 262 1.12 -22.87 -9.82
CA SER A 262 -0.21 -23.34 -9.45
C SER A 262 -1.03 -23.58 -10.72
N GLY A 263 -1.60 -24.77 -10.92
CA GLY A 263 -2.42 -25.10 -12.10
C GLY A 263 -3.73 -24.30 -12.24
N MET A 264 -3.92 -23.25 -11.43
CA MET A 264 -5.03 -22.32 -11.53
C MET A 264 -4.97 -21.57 -12.87
N THR A 265 -6.08 -21.58 -13.62
CA THR A 265 -6.24 -20.89 -14.91
C THR A 265 -7.06 -19.63 -14.75
#